data_AF-A0AA97FRW9-F1
#
_entry.id   AF-A0AA97FRW9-F1
#
_cell.length_a   1.000
_cell.length_b   1.000
_cell.length_c   1.000
_cell.angle_alpha   90.00
_cell.angle_beta   90.00
_cell.angle_gamma   90.00
#
_symmetry.space_group_name_H-M   'P 1'
#
loop_
_entity.id
_entity.type
_entity.pdbx_description
1 polymer ?
#
loop_
_entity_poly.entity_id
_entity_poly.type
_entity_poly.pdbx_seq_one_letter_code
_entity_poly.pdbx_strand_id
1 'polypeptide(L)'
;MGRLVGIGGALVVVAVAGLFLGFGAFFVEESGGSSRQGRADLSSEKALVAVDPACLWPLLDASFSPDAPQAPNQVSLQDCSPADAEIVVDEDWNRVSLHRGAPEDPNFERRFSGARVAYLSDEGWIAVEAYDNWGGSGVFSSLVTGRLAAEGAELRDIKVQAFGDRCNGGLAGTHTTPDGRLIASANMTPWDIMVAPFSDLPFEAQWARAKEQYGEAVGNAPSCAVCCTAVTMAHEVDPEGTITPLGLRYEAASDLPSADVLTVCLEKAVQIAAGDDGYVDGGESAALAVQIDICAKEMSD
;
A
#
# COMPACT_ATOMS: atom_id res chain seq x y z
N MET A 1 -33.80 49.76 -50.08
CA MET A 1 -34.56 50.82 -49.38
C MET A 1 -34.20 50.76 -47.89
N GLY A 2 -33.81 51.90 -47.29
CA GLY A 2 -33.68 52.25 -45.85
C GLY A 2 -32.96 51.24 -44.92
N ARG A 3 -31.77 51.44 -44.36
CA ARG A 3 -31.13 52.55 -43.60
C ARG A 3 -31.90 53.00 -42.34
N LEU A 4 -31.30 52.77 -41.16
CA LEU A 4 -31.04 53.67 -40.00
C LEU A 4 -30.80 52.79 -38.74
N VAL A 5 -29.63 52.76 -38.06
CA VAL A 5 -28.81 53.77 -37.33
C VAL A 5 -29.21 53.95 -35.85
N GLY A 6 -28.19 53.92 -34.97
CA GLY A 6 -28.15 54.44 -33.59
C GLY A 6 -27.60 53.38 -32.63
N ILE A 7 -26.31 53.31 -32.26
CA ILE A 7 -25.40 54.20 -31.51
C ILE A 7 -25.85 54.52 -30.07
N GLY A 8 -25.03 54.07 -29.12
CA GLY A 8 -24.94 54.45 -27.70
C GLY A 8 -24.60 53.21 -26.88
N GLY A 9 -23.44 53.00 -26.24
CA GLY A 9 -22.32 53.87 -25.88
C GLY A 9 -22.08 53.79 -24.36
N ALA A 10 -21.03 53.06 -23.95
CA ALA A 10 -20.35 53.02 -22.62
C ALA A 10 -21.12 52.39 -21.43
N LEU A 11 -20.57 51.69 -20.42
CA LEU A 11 -19.25 51.14 -19.98
C LEU A 11 -19.64 50.24 -18.75
N VAL A 12 -19.27 48.95 -18.60
CA VAL A 12 -18.03 48.35 -18.03
C VAL A 12 -18.21 47.62 -16.67
N VAL A 13 -17.46 46.50 -16.54
CA VAL A 13 -17.12 45.56 -15.41
C VAL A 13 -18.22 44.61 -14.85
N VAL A 14 -18.04 43.31 -14.56
CA VAL A 14 -16.89 42.39 -14.33
C VAL A 14 -17.26 40.92 -14.68
N ALA A 15 -16.31 40.17 -15.28
CA ALA A 15 -15.94 38.71 -15.24
C ALA A 15 -17.00 37.58 -15.12
N VAL A 16 -16.83 36.36 -15.67
CA VAL A 16 -15.66 35.46 -15.68
C VAL A 16 -15.71 34.52 -16.92
N ALA A 17 -14.53 34.26 -17.51
CA ALA A 17 -14.22 33.36 -18.64
C ALA A 17 -14.58 31.87 -18.33
N GLY A 18 -15.01 31.01 -19.27
CA GLY A 18 -14.40 30.70 -20.58
C GLY A 18 -13.34 29.59 -20.39
N LEU A 19 -13.68 28.30 -20.34
CA LEU A 19 -14.01 27.35 -21.44
C LEU A 19 -12.89 27.15 -22.48
N PHE A 20 -12.50 25.86 -22.61
CA PHE A 20 -11.90 25.13 -23.73
C PHE A 20 -10.41 24.73 -23.69
N LEU A 21 -10.23 23.40 -23.61
CA LEU A 21 -9.49 22.49 -24.50
C LEU A 21 -7.99 22.71 -24.79
N GLY A 22 -7.24 21.63 -24.56
CA GLY A 22 -6.34 21.07 -25.58
C GLY A 22 -4.86 20.94 -25.21
N PHE A 23 -4.39 19.69 -25.15
CA PHE A 23 -3.07 19.17 -25.55
C PHE A 23 -1.78 20.00 -25.30
N GLY A 24 -0.78 19.33 -24.69
CA GLY A 24 0.63 19.55 -25.03
C GLY A 24 1.56 19.81 -23.85
N ALA A 25 2.60 18.97 -23.76
CA ALA A 25 3.72 19.01 -22.81
C ALA A 25 4.50 20.35 -22.76
N PHE A 26 5.14 20.66 -21.62
CA PHE A 26 6.60 20.79 -21.45
C PHE A 26 6.97 21.38 -20.06
N PHE A 27 8.05 20.84 -19.48
CA PHE A 27 8.68 21.14 -18.20
C PHE A 27 9.62 22.40 -18.23
N VAL A 28 10.16 22.72 -17.04
CA VAL A 28 11.44 23.42 -16.70
C VAL A 28 11.27 24.96 -16.52
N GLU A 29 11.72 25.63 -15.44
CA GLU A 29 13.11 25.68 -14.94
C GLU A 29 13.30 26.28 -13.52
N GLU A 30 14.13 25.58 -12.73
CA GLU A 30 15.20 25.96 -11.78
C GLU A 30 15.31 27.34 -11.08
N SER A 31 15.76 27.26 -9.81
CA SER A 31 16.91 28.04 -9.34
C SER A 31 17.80 27.23 -8.36
N GLY A 32 19.05 26.97 -8.77
CA GLY A 32 20.10 26.31 -7.97
C GLY A 32 20.77 27.23 -6.95
N GLY A 33 21.77 26.84 -6.14
CA GLY A 33 22.48 25.58 -5.93
C GLY A 33 23.59 25.80 -4.88
N SER A 34 24.10 24.75 -4.25
CA SER A 34 25.52 24.57 -3.87
C SER A 34 25.73 23.25 -3.11
N SER A 35 26.76 22.55 -3.56
CA SER A 35 27.22 21.18 -3.34
C SER A 35 27.65 20.78 -1.90
N ARG A 36 27.42 19.51 -1.53
CA ARG A 36 28.42 18.41 -1.43
C ARG A 36 27.81 17.24 -0.63
N GLN A 37 27.58 16.07 -1.23
CA GLN A 37 28.56 14.99 -1.51
C GLN A 37 28.44 13.88 -0.46
N GLY A 38 27.75 12.78 -0.82
CA GLY A 38 27.64 11.60 0.03
C GLY A 38 26.40 10.73 -0.21
N ARG A 39 26.09 10.36 -1.46
CA ARG A 39 25.23 9.20 -1.75
C ARG A 39 25.61 8.65 -3.12
N ALA A 40 26.62 7.79 -3.14
CA ALA A 40 26.81 6.93 -4.30
C ALA A 40 25.65 5.93 -4.30
N ASP A 41 24.76 6.13 -5.25
CA ASP A 41 23.97 5.14 -5.99
C ASP A 41 23.78 3.75 -5.34
N LEU A 42 22.69 3.60 -4.59
CA LEU A 42 22.03 2.31 -4.34
C LEU A 42 20.79 2.12 -5.23
N SER A 43 20.35 3.19 -5.92
CA SER A 43 19.22 3.18 -6.86
C SER A 43 19.56 2.48 -8.17
N SER A 44 20.81 2.57 -8.64
CA SER A 44 21.22 1.97 -9.91
C SER A 44 21.30 0.44 -9.86
N GLU A 45 21.66 -0.18 -8.74
CA GLU A 45 21.71 -1.65 -8.59
C GLU A 45 20.32 -2.28 -8.47
N LYS A 46 19.38 -1.66 -7.74
CA LYS A 46 17.98 -2.11 -7.74
C LYS A 46 17.30 -1.93 -9.10
N ALA A 47 17.66 -0.87 -9.83
CA ALA A 47 17.19 -0.63 -11.20
C ALA A 47 17.72 -1.67 -12.22
N LEU A 48 18.74 -2.47 -11.88
CA LEU A 48 19.26 -3.54 -12.75
C LEU A 48 18.45 -4.83 -12.66
N VAL A 49 17.66 -5.04 -11.59
CA VAL A 49 16.80 -6.23 -11.46
C VAL A 49 15.38 -5.89 -11.93
N ALA A 50 15.19 -5.94 -13.24
CA ALA A 50 13.85 -5.83 -13.82
C ALA A 50 13.06 -7.13 -13.55
N VAL A 51 12.19 -7.11 -12.54
CA VAL A 51 11.24 -8.19 -12.30
C VAL A 51 10.05 -8.00 -13.23
N ASP A 52 9.77 -9.00 -14.07
CA ASP A 52 8.50 -9.13 -14.77
C ASP A 52 7.44 -9.66 -13.77
N PRO A 53 6.44 -8.85 -13.39
CA PRO A 53 5.39 -9.25 -12.45
C PRO A 53 4.68 -10.55 -12.84
N ALA A 54 4.60 -10.87 -14.13
CA ALA A 54 3.98 -12.10 -14.61
C ALA A 54 4.71 -13.37 -14.15
N CYS A 55 6.00 -13.28 -13.89
CA CYS A 55 6.77 -14.41 -13.39
C CYS A 55 6.39 -14.81 -11.96
N LEU A 56 5.79 -13.90 -11.19
CA LEU A 56 5.39 -14.15 -9.81
C LEU A 56 4.01 -14.81 -9.70
N TRP A 57 3.24 -14.87 -10.78
CA TRP A 57 1.86 -15.40 -10.77
C TRP A 57 1.72 -16.78 -10.11
N PRO A 58 2.59 -17.78 -10.38
CA PRO A 58 2.48 -19.09 -9.74
C PRO A 58 2.66 -19.04 -8.21
N LEU A 59 3.46 -18.11 -7.72
CA LEU A 59 3.69 -17.90 -6.28
C LEU A 59 2.46 -17.26 -5.62
N LEU A 60 1.90 -16.25 -6.30
CA LEU A 60 0.71 -15.53 -5.83
C LEU A 60 -0.53 -16.44 -5.86
N ASP A 61 -0.70 -17.21 -6.93
CA ASP A 61 -1.83 -18.15 -7.06
C ASP A 61 -1.85 -19.17 -5.92
N ALA A 62 -0.70 -19.75 -5.61
CA ALA A 62 -0.53 -20.68 -4.49
C ALA A 62 -0.78 -20.04 -3.11
N SER A 63 -0.61 -18.73 -2.99
CA SER A 63 -0.80 -17.99 -1.74
C SER A 63 -2.25 -17.58 -1.50
N PHE A 64 -3.02 -17.37 -2.56
CA PHE A 64 -4.40 -16.86 -2.47
C PHE A 64 -5.48 -17.88 -2.82
N SER A 65 -5.19 -19.00 -3.52
CA SER A 65 -6.17 -20.08 -3.76
C SER A 65 -5.79 -21.37 -3.06
N PRO A 66 -6.72 -21.97 -2.29
CA PRO A 66 -6.52 -23.28 -1.71
C PRO A 66 -6.44 -24.42 -2.75
N ASP A 67 -6.94 -24.18 -3.97
CA ASP A 67 -6.97 -25.16 -5.06
C ASP A 67 -5.80 -24.98 -6.05
N ALA A 68 -4.96 -23.95 -5.85
CA ALA A 68 -3.81 -23.72 -6.71
C ALA A 68 -2.74 -24.81 -6.54
N PRO A 69 -1.96 -25.11 -7.59
CA PRO A 69 -0.77 -25.95 -7.46
C PRO A 69 0.17 -25.41 -6.39
N GLN A 70 0.98 -26.30 -5.79
CA GLN A 70 2.03 -25.88 -4.87
C GLN A 70 2.96 -24.86 -5.55
N ALA A 71 3.30 -23.79 -4.81
CA ALA A 71 4.23 -22.77 -5.26
C ALA A 71 5.56 -23.42 -5.72
N PRO A 72 6.11 -23.02 -6.88
CA PRO A 72 7.42 -23.50 -7.31
C PRO A 72 8.51 -23.00 -6.36
N ASN A 73 9.53 -23.84 -6.13
CA ASN A 73 10.68 -23.47 -5.28
C ASN A 73 11.67 -22.50 -5.97
N GLN A 74 11.48 -22.27 -7.27
CA GLN A 74 12.28 -21.35 -8.08
C GLN A 74 11.41 -20.75 -9.19
N VAL A 75 11.66 -19.50 -9.55
CA VAL A 75 10.99 -18.82 -10.67
C VAL A 75 12.00 -18.03 -11.49
N SER A 76 11.76 -17.92 -12.81
CA SER A 76 12.39 -16.87 -13.62
C SER A 76 11.93 -15.50 -13.10
N LEU A 77 12.71 -14.44 -13.35
CA LEU A 77 12.29 -13.06 -13.09
C LEU A 77 12.00 -12.29 -14.39
N GLN A 78 12.22 -12.90 -15.55
CA GLN A 78 12.17 -12.24 -16.85
C GLN A 78 11.33 -13.01 -17.86
N ASP A 79 10.80 -12.28 -18.85
CA ASP A 79 10.13 -12.78 -20.05
C ASP A 79 8.94 -13.74 -19.80
N CYS A 80 8.15 -13.49 -18.75
CA CYS A 80 6.95 -14.29 -18.44
C CYS A 80 5.66 -13.63 -18.92
N SER A 81 5.68 -12.32 -19.18
CA SER A 81 4.54 -11.56 -19.63
C SER A 81 4.02 -12.08 -20.98
N PRO A 82 2.70 -12.24 -21.14
CA PRO A 82 2.11 -12.56 -22.43
C PRO A 82 2.50 -11.52 -23.50
N ALA A 83 2.65 -11.97 -24.75
CA ALA A 83 3.09 -11.12 -25.85
C ALA A 83 2.14 -9.94 -26.16
N ASP A 84 0.88 -10.00 -25.70
CA ASP A 84 -0.12 -8.95 -25.86
C ASP A 84 -0.34 -8.09 -24.59
N ALA A 85 0.49 -8.27 -23.56
CA ALA A 85 0.44 -7.45 -22.36
C ALA A 85 0.99 -6.03 -22.61
N GLU A 86 0.38 -5.03 -21.98
CA GLU A 86 1.00 -3.71 -21.87
C GLU A 86 1.95 -3.71 -20.67
N ILE A 87 3.22 -3.37 -20.92
CA ILE A 87 4.25 -3.26 -19.91
C ILE A 87 4.55 -1.77 -19.69
N VAL A 88 4.37 -1.32 -18.45
CA VAL A 88 4.73 0.03 -18.00
C VAL A 88 5.86 -0.10 -16.98
N VAL A 89 6.94 0.63 -17.22
CA VAL A 89 8.07 0.75 -16.29
C VAL A 89 8.09 2.19 -15.80
N ASP A 90 7.94 2.37 -14.49
CA ASP A 90 7.86 3.68 -13.82
C ASP A 90 8.83 3.70 -12.64
N GLU A 91 9.96 4.38 -12.79
CA GLU A 91 11.04 4.48 -11.79
C GLU A 91 11.45 3.14 -11.16
N ASP A 92 10.91 2.82 -9.97
CA ASP A 92 11.17 1.61 -9.18
C ASP A 92 10.10 0.50 -9.36
N TRP A 93 9.07 0.76 -10.16
CA TRP A 93 7.93 -0.11 -10.40
C TRP A 93 7.91 -0.69 -11.80
N ASN A 94 7.79 -2.02 -11.89
CA ASN A 94 7.44 -2.73 -13.10
C ASN A 94 6.00 -3.19 -13.04
N ARG A 95 5.27 -2.97 -14.14
CA ARG A 95 3.82 -3.10 -14.15
C ARG A 95 3.35 -3.75 -15.44
N VAL A 96 2.60 -4.83 -15.30
CA VAL A 96 2.01 -5.59 -16.40
C VAL A 96 0.50 -5.44 -16.33
N SER A 97 -0.07 -4.84 -17.37
CA SER A 97 -1.51 -4.71 -17.54
C SER A 97 -1.97 -5.61 -18.67
N LEU A 98 -2.92 -6.50 -18.38
CA LEU A 98 -3.52 -7.38 -19.35
C LEU A 98 -4.81 -6.73 -19.85
N HIS A 99 -4.86 -6.41 -21.15
CA HIS A 99 -6.05 -5.82 -21.80
C HIS A 99 -7.09 -6.89 -22.19
N ARG A 100 -7.39 -7.83 -21.28
CA ARG A 100 -8.38 -8.89 -21.53
C ARG A 100 -9.53 -8.83 -20.52
N GLY A 101 -10.76 -8.87 -21.05
CA GLY A 101 -12.01 -8.92 -20.28
C GLY A 101 -12.54 -7.55 -19.82
N ALA A 102 -13.83 -7.30 -20.04
CA ALA A 102 -14.53 -6.12 -19.51
C ALA A 102 -14.82 -6.27 -18.00
N PRO A 103 -14.88 -5.17 -17.21
CA PRO A 103 -15.22 -5.17 -15.77
C PRO A 103 -16.32 -6.12 -15.33
N GLU A 104 -17.33 -6.27 -16.18
CA GLU A 104 -18.48 -7.13 -15.98
C GLU A 104 -18.34 -8.61 -16.43
N ASP A 105 -17.18 -9.07 -16.92
CA ASP A 105 -17.02 -10.45 -17.40
C ASP A 105 -16.93 -11.46 -16.22
N PRO A 106 -17.84 -12.44 -16.12
CA PRO A 106 -17.81 -13.47 -15.09
C PRO A 106 -16.65 -14.47 -15.22
N ASN A 107 -15.92 -14.49 -16.34
CA ASN A 107 -14.69 -15.28 -16.55
C ASN A 107 -13.44 -14.41 -16.38
N PHE A 108 -13.42 -13.57 -15.34
CA PHE A 108 -12.44 -12.51 -15.15
C PHE A 108 -10.98 -13.00 -15.19
N GLU A 109 -10.29 -12.69 -16.28
CA GLU A 109 -8.84 -12.84 -16.39
C GLU A 109 -8.14 -11.75 -15.57
N ARG A 110 -7.01 -12.09 -14.95
CA ARG A 110 -6.11 -11.18 -14.22
C ARG A 110 -5.89 -9.91 -15.05
N ARG A 111 -6.21 -8.72 -14.53
CA ARG A 111 -6.11 -7.46 -15.29
C ARG A 111 -4.79 -6.74 -15.15
N PHE A 112 -4.15 -6.94 -14.02
CA PHE A 112 -3.05 -6.13 -13.58
C PHE A 112 -2.19 -6.89 -12.59
N SER A 113 -0.88 -6.83 -12.79
CA SER A 113 0.09 -7.15 -11.77
C SER A 113 1.20 -6.11 -11.77
N GLY A 114 1.70 -5.77 -10.59
CA GLY A 114 2.85 -4.90 -10.42
C GLY A 114 3.86 -5.54 -9.49
N ALA A 115 5.13 -5.21 -9.68
CA ALA A 115 6.20 -5.63 -8.82
C ALA A 115 7.21 -4.49 -8.66
N ARG A 116 7.75 -4.34 -7.45
CA ARG A 116 8.91 -3.47 -7.20
C ARG A 116 9.91 -4.14 -6.28
N VAL A 117 11.19 -3.88 -6.49
CA VAL A 117 12.26 -4.39 -5.63
C VAL A 117 12.37 -3.49 -4.40
N ALA A 118 11.84 -3.97 -3.28
CA ALA A 118 11.91 -3.31 -1.97
C ALA A 118 13.34 -3.28 -1.42
N TYR A 119 14.04 -4.41 -1.52
CA TYR A 119 15.33 -4.63 -0.86
C TYR A 119 16.20 -5.57 -1.70
N LEU A 120 17.50 -5.30 -1.70
CA LEU A 120 18.53 -6.16 -2.27
C LEU A 120 19.76 -6.08 -1.35
N SER A 121 20.24 -7.22 -0.87
CA SER A 121 21.48 -7.31 -0.09
C SER A 121 22.68 -7.69 -0.96
N ASP A 122 23.88 -7.40 -0.46
CA ASP A 122 25.15 -7.78 -1.09
C ASP A 122 25.29 -9.31 -1.25
N GLU A 123 24.59 -10.10 -0.42
CA GLU A 123 24.61 -11.57 -0.47
C GLU A 123 23.59 -12.17 -1.47
N GLY A 124 22.85 -11.30 -2.16
CA GLY A 124 21.84 -11.66 -3.14
C GLY A 124 20.46 -11.95 -2.55
N TRP A 125 20.18 -11.56 -1.30
CA TRP A 125 18.81 -11.62 -0.77
C TRP A 125 17.98 -10.47 -1.34
N ILE A 126 16.80 -10.78 -1.83
CA ILE A 126 15.90 -9.80 -2.45
C ILE A 126 14.52 -9.88 -1.79
N ALA A 127 13.90 -8.72 -1.61
CA ALA A 127 12.49 -8.61 -1.29
C ALA A 127 11.78 -7.83 -2.39
N VAL A 128 10.67 -8.37 -2.87
CA VAL A 128 9.85 -7.84 -3.95
C VAL A 128 8.45 -7.64 -3.43
N GLU A 129 7.96 -6.41 -3.50
CA GLU A 129 6.54 -6.15 -3.29
C GLU A 129 5.81 -6.52 -4.57
N ALA A 130 4.82 -7.40 -4.45
CA ALA A 130 4.00 -7.84 -5.56
C ALA A 130 2.56 -7.42 -5.32
N TYR A 131 1.92 -6.90 -6.36
CA TYR A 131 0.54 -6.44 -6.34
C TYR A 131 -0.21 -7.12 -7.46
N ASP A 132 -1.40 -7.61 -7.16
CA ASP A 132 -2.14 -8.40 -8.12
C ASP A 132 -3.65 -8.18 -8.00
N ASN A 133 -4.28 -7.98 -9.15
CA ASN A 133 -5.72 -7.92 -9.25
C ASN A 133 -6.25 -9.31 -9.56
N TRP A 134 -6.44 -10.08 -8.49
CA TRP A 134 -7.24 -11.30 -8.49
C TRP A 134 -8.72 -10.90 -8.35
N GLY A 135 -9.54 -11.25 -9.35
CA GLY A 135 -10.89 -10.73 -9.56
C GLY A 135 -11.74 -10.48 -8.30
N GLY A 136 -12.48 -9.37 -8.32
CA GLY A 136 -13.19 -8.81 -7.16
C GLY A 136 -13.03 -7.29 -7.12
N SER A 137 -13.26 -6.68 -5.95
CA SER A 137 -13.09 -5.23 -5.74
C SER A 137 -11.70 -4.82 -5.24
N GLY A 138 -10.77 -5.77 -5.03
CA GLY A 138 -9.50 -5.51 -4.33
C GLY A 138 -8.25 -5.71 -5.20
N VAL A 139 -7.24 -4.88 -4.96
CA VAL A 139 -5.85 -5.17 -5.35
C VAL A 139 -5.19 -5.81 -4.14
N PHE A 140 -4.83 -7.08 -4.27
CA PHE A 140 -4.11 -7.82 -3.23
C PHE A 140 -2.62 -7.59 -3.35
N SER A 141 -1.94 -7.78 -2.24
CA SER A 141 -0.51 -7.47 -2.14
C SER A 141 0.22 -8.59 -1.44
N SER A 142 1.50 -8.73 -1.72
CA SER A 142 2.36 -9.75 -1.14
C SER A 142 3.77 -9.22 -1.03
N LEU A 143 4.50 -9.71 -0.03
CA LEU A 143 5.95 -9.57 0.01
C LEU A 143 6.55 -10.92 -0.37
N VAL A 144 7.28 -10.94 -1.48
CA VAL A 144 8.03 -12.10 -1.94
C VAL A 144 9.48 -11.90 -1.55
N THR A 145 10.03 -12.80 -0.75
CA THR A 145 11.46 -12.81 -0.43
C THR A 145 12.12 -14.04 -1.01
N GLY A 146 13.42 -13.94 -1.28
CA GLY A 146 14.20 -15.08 -1.73
C GLY A 146 15.62 -14.68 -2.06
N ARG A 147 16.33 -15.61 -2.69
CA ARG A 147 17.72 -15.43 -3.11
C ARG A 147 17.81 -15.31 -4.62
N LEU A 148 18.39 -14.23 -5.08
CA LEU A 148 18.71 -14.00 -6.48
C LEU A 148 19.85 -14.93 -6.90
N ALA A 149 19.67 -15.62 -8.02
CA ALA A 149 20.76 -16.37 -8.65
C ALA A 149 21.89 -15.42 -9.08
N ALA A 150 23.13 -15.93 -9.16
CA ALA A 150 24.30 -15.12 -9.48
C ALA A 150 24.20 -14.37 -10.83
N GLU A 151 23.38 -14.87 -11.75
CA GLU A 151 23.11 -14.29 -13.06
C GLU A 151 21.90 -13.32 -13.09
N GLY A 152 21.18 -13.17 -11.98
CA GLY A 152 20.07 -12.23 -11.82
C GLY A 152 18.74 -12.64 -12.48
N ALA A 153 18.72 -13.75 -13.21
CA ALA A 153 17.55 -14.18 -14.00
C ALA A 153 16.55 -15.04 -13.23
N GLU A 154 16.92 -15.57 -12.06
CA GLU A 154 16.10 -16.51 -11.28
C GLU A 154 16.06 -16.14 -9.81
N LEU A 155 14.91 -16.41 -9.17
CA LEU A 155 14.70 -16.35 -7.74
C LEU A 155 14.58 -17.76 -7.16
N ARG A 156 15.22 -18.01 -6.03
CA ARG A 156 15.26 -19.30 -5.31
C ARG A 156 15.02 -19.09 -3.82
N ASP A 157 14.87 -20.18 -3.07
CA ASP A 157 14.65 -20.16 -1.61
C ASP A 157 13.50 -19.21 -1.22
N ILE A 158 12.41 -19.32 -1.97
CA ILE A 158 11.33 -18.32 -2.00
C ILE A 158 10.43 -18.47 -0.78
N LYS A 159 10.09 -17.34 -0.15
CA LYS A 159 8.94 -17.22 0.74
C LYS A 159 7.99 -16.16 0.23
N VAL A 160 6.70 -16.39 0.45
CA VAL A 160 5.65 -15.43 0.11
C VAL A 160 4.86 -15.15 1.38
N GLN A 161 4.82 -13.89 1.76
CA GLN A 161 3.82 -13.41 2.71
C GLN A 161 2.68 -12.79 1.93
N ALA A 162 1.51 -13.41 2.03
CA ALA A 162 0.26 -12.80 1.59
C ALA A 162 -0.15 -11.67 2.54
N PHE A 163 -0.49 -10.53 1.97
CA PHE A 163 -1.17 -9.43 2.65
C PHE A 163 -2.58 -9.30 2.08
N GLY A 164 -3.43 -8.55 2.79
CA GLY A 164 -4.82 -8.32 2.38
C GLY A 164 -4.96 -7.38 1.19
N ASP A 165 -6.17 -6.85 1.03
CA ASP A 165 -6.42 -5.81 0.03
C ASP A 165 -5.81 -4.47 0.46
N ARG A 166 -5.58 -3.56 -0.49
CA ARG A 166 -4.92 -2.27 -0.24
C ARG A 166 -5.39 -1.53 1.03
N CYS A 167 -6.67 -1.54 1.41
CA CYS A 167 -7.13 -0.81 2.61
C CYS A 167 -7.43 -1.74 3.81
N ASN A 168 -7.39 -3.05 3.64
CA ASN A 168 -7.67 -4.03 4.68
C ASN A 168 -6.55 -5.08 4.75
N GLY A 169 -5.52 -4.79 5.55
CA GLY A 169 -4.38 -5.70 5.76
C GLY A 169 -3.39 -5.75 4.61
N GLY A 170 -3.57 -4.98 3.54
CA GLY A 170 -2.67 -4.93 2.39
C GLY A 170 -1.35 -4.23 2.69
N LEU A 171 -0.31 -4.58 1.96
CA LEU A 171 1.02 -3.99 2.04
C LEU A 171 0.96 -2.50 1.67
N ALA A 172 1.15 -1.66 2.69
CA ALA A 172 1.27 -0.21 2.62
C ALA A 172 2.65 0.24 2.10
N GLY A 173 3.60 -0.69 2.07
CA GLY A 173 4.94 -0.50 1.52
C GLY A 173 6.00 -1.10 2.43
N THR A 174 7.25 -0.97 2.00
CA THR A 174 8.42 -1.38 2.75
C THR A 174 9.43 -0.26 2.84
N HIS A 175 10.26 -0.31 3.87
CA HIS A 175 11.42 0.56 3.99
C HIS A 175 12.57 -0.15 4.68
N THR A 176 13.78 0.32 4.44
CA THR A 176 14.97 -0.12 5.17
C THR A 176 15.32 0.91 6.23
N THR A 177 15.44 0.47 7.47
CA THR A 177 15.86 1.32 8.60
C THR A 177 17.35 1.67 8.50
N PRO A 178 17.84 2.67 9.24
CA PRO A 178 19.26 3.07 9.21
C PRO A 178 20.25 1.97 9.62
N ASP A 179 19.81 0.98 10.40
CA ASP A 179 20.58 -0.20 10.81
C ASP A 179 20.47 -1.37 9.82
N GLY A 180 19.80 -1.18 8.68
CA GLY A 180 19.76 -2.13 7.57
C GLY A 180 18.63 -3.16 7.64
N ARG A 181 17.72 -3.05 8.61
CA ARG A 181 16.57 -3.96 8.73
C ARG A 181 15.47 -3.61 7.73
N LEU A 182 14.84 -4.63 7.16
CA LEU A 182 13.69 -4.46 6.27
C LEU A 182 12.41 -4.45 7.10
N ILE A 183 11.62 -3.40 6.96
CA ILE A 183 10.31 -3.27 7.58
C ILE A 183 9.24 -3.31 6.49
N ALA A 184 8.22 -4.14 6.70
CA ALA A 184 7.01 -4.20 5.88
C ALA A 184 5.81 -3.68 6.68
N SER A 185 5.09 -2.72 6.12
CA SER A 185 3.93 -2.10 6.75
C SER A 185 2.65 -2.61 6.10
N ALA A 186 1.70 -3.11 6.90
CA ALA A 186 0.37 -3.51 6.44
C ALA A 186 -0.68 -2.49 6.88
N ASN A 187 -1.57 -2.06 5.99
CA ASN A 187 -2.65 -1.13 6.31
C ASN A 187 -3.63 -1.76 7.31
N MET A 188 -4.04 -0.96 8.29
CA MET A 188 -5.00 -1.38 9.31
C MET A 188 -6.34 -0.70 9.06
N THR A 189 -7.43 -1.43 9.27
CA THR A 189 -8.76 -0.84 9.35
C THR A 189 -8.98 -0.22 10.74
N PRO A 190 -9.96 0.69 10.90
CA PRO A 190 -10.37 1.17 12.21
C PRO A 190 -10.69 0.03 13.17
N TRP A 191 -11.29 -1.05 12.66
CA TRP A 191 -11.56 -2.26 13.42
C TRP A 191 -10.28 -2.90 13.96
N ASP A 192 -9.27 -3.09 13.11
CA ASP A 192 -8.02 -3.74 13.52
C ASP A 192 -7.30 -2.96 14.63
N ILE A 193 -7.37 -1.62 14.58
CA ILE A 193 -6.84 -0.75 15.65
C ILE A 193 -7.60 -0.99 16.95
N MET A 194 -8.94 -1.07 16.90
CA MET A 194 -9.77 -1.29 18.08
C MET A 194 -9.50 -2.62 18.77
N VAL A 195 -9.18 -3.68 18.03
CA VAL A 195 -8.91 -5.00 18.62
C VAL A 195 -7.45 -5.28 18.95
N ALA A 196 -6.52 -4.43 18.50
CA ALA A 196 -5.09 -4.62 18.73
C ALA A 196 -4.71 -4.90 20.21
N PRO A 197 -5.32 -4.23 21.22
CA PRO A 197 -5.05 -4.55 22.63
C PRO A 197 -5.45 -5.96 23.08
N PHE A 198 -6.19 -6.71 22.26
CA PHE A 198 -6.65 -8.07 22.53
C PHE A 198 -6.05 -9.10 21.56
N SER A 199 -4.98 -8.74 20.85
CA SER A 199 -4.35 -9.58 19.83
C SER A 199 -3.85 -10.94 20.36
N ASP A 200 -3.70 -11.08 21.68
CA ASP A 200 -3.36 -12.34 22.36
C ASP A 200 -4.54 -13.32 22.47
N LEU A 201 -5.78 -12.84 22.30
CA LEU A 201 -6.98 -13.65 22.31
C LEU A 201 -7.26 -14.28 20.94
N PRO A 202 -7.94 -15.43 20.87
CA PRO A 202 -8.48 -15.96 19.62
C PRO A 202 -9.42 -14.95 18.95
N PHE A 203 -9.41 -14.88 17.61
CA PHE A 203 -10.17 -13.90 16.81
C PHE A 203 -11.63 -13.68 17.27
N GLU A 204 -12.40 -14.77 17.47
CA GLU A 204 -13.79 -14.68 17.94
C GLU A 204 -13.92 -14.04 19.34
N ALA A 205 -12.94 -14.25 20.21
CA ALA A 205 -12.90 -13.66 21.54
C ALA A 205 -12.46 -12.18 21.50
N GLN A 206 -11.64 -11.77 20.53
CA GLN A 206 -11.30 -10.37 20.30
C GLN A 206 -12.57 -9.55 20.04
N TRP A 207 -13.46 -10.06 19.20
CA TRP A 207 -14.73 -9.41 18.89
C TRP A 207 -15.60 -9.18 20.14
N ALA A 208 -15.81 -10.26 20.90
CA ALA A 208 -16.61 -10.19 22.12
C ALA A 208 -16.01 -9.22 23.14
N ARG A 209 -14.69 -9.24 23.30
CA ARG A 209 -13.98 -8.40 24.26
C ARG A 209 -14.01 -6.92 23.87
N ALA A 210 -13.76 -6.62 22.60
CA ALA A 210 -13.85 -5.26 22.09
C ALA A 210 -15.27 -4.71 22.24
N LYS A 211 -16.29 -5.49 21.91
CA LYS A 211 -17.69 -5.06 22.09
C LYS A 211 -18.06 -4.82 23.55
N GLU A 212 -17.58 -5.67 24.47
CA GLU A 212 -17.78 -5.48 25.91
C GLU A 212 -17.16 -4.16 26.39
N GLN A 213 -15.96 -3.84 25.90
CA GLN A 213 -15.19 -2.69 26.37
C GLN A 213 -15.59 -1.36 25.70
N TYR A 214 -15.81 -1.37 24.39
CA TYR A 214 -16.00 -0.16 23.57
C TYR A 214 -17.44 0.02 23.07
N GLY A 215 -18.36 -0.89 23.41
CA GLY A 215 -19.79 -0.72 23.15
C GLY A 215 -20.16 -0.63 21.67
N GLU A 216 -21.03 0.32 21.32
CA GLU A 216 -21.57 0.47 19.97
C GLU A 216 -20.53 0.95 18.94
N ALA A 217 -19.45 1.61 19.38
CA ALA A 217 -18.38 2.07 18.50
C ALA A 217 -17.75 0.92 17.68
N VAL A 218 -17.68 -0.29 18.25
CA VAL A 218 -17.21 -1.50 17.56
C VAL A 218 -18.10 -1.87 16.37
N GLY A 219 -19.41 -1.72 16.50
CA GLY A 219 -20.35 -1.98 15.41
C GLY A 219 -20.36 -0.90 14.34
N ASN A 220 -19.86 0.30 14.68
CA ASN A 220 -19.81 1.46 13.80
C ASN A 220 -18.44 1.61 13.10
N ALA A 221 -17.40 0.93 13.60
CA ALA A 221 -16.07 0.91 13.00
C ALA A 221 -16.15 0.39 11.56
N PRO A 222 -15.76 1.18 10.56
CA PRO A 222 -15.81 0.73 9.19
C PRO A 222 -14.85 -0.45 8.96
N SER A 223 -15.36 -1.49 8.29
CA SER A 223 -14.58 -2.68 7.94
C SER A 223 -14.21 -2.74 6.45
N CYS A 224 -14.46 -1.67 5.68
CA CYS A 224 -14.46 -1.72 4.22
C CYS A 224 -13.19 -1.15 3.57
N ALA A 225 -12.95 -1.58 2.32
CA ALA A 225 -11.82 -1.22 1.46
C ALA A 225 -11.69 0.28 1.08
N VAL A 226 -12.50 1.17 1.68
CA VAL A 226 -12.44 2.63 1.48
C VAL A 226 -11.94 3.34 2.74
N CYS A 227 -11.83 2.63 3.86
CA CYS A 227 -11.44 3.17 5.16
C CYS A 227 -9.96 2.94 5.42
N CYS A 228 -9.15 3.32 4.42
CA CYS A 228 -7.72 3.41 4.59
C CYS A 228 -7.43 4.34 5.77
N THR A 229 -6.69 3.83 6.76
CA THR A 229 -6.22 4.61 7.90
C THR A 229 -4.77 5.01 7.69
N ALA A 230 -4.34 6.05 8.38
CA ALA A 230 -2.93 6.39 8.51
C ALA A 230 -2.19 5.46 9.51
N VAL A 231 -2.78 4.34 9.92
CA VAL A 231 -2.15 3.37 10.83
C VAL A 231 -1.78 2.10 10.07
N THR A 232 -0.56 1.65 10.29
CA THR A 232 -0.05 0.39 9.75
C THR A 232 0.35 -0.55 10.88
N MET A 233 0.28 -1.86 10.64
CA MET A 233 1.00 -2.86 11.42
C MET A 233 2.38 -3.04 10.78
N ALA A 234 3.42 -2.65 11.50
CA ALA A 234 4.78 -2.83 11.05
C ALA A 234 5.28 -4.24 11.40
N HIS A 235 6.02 -4.82 10.47
CA HIS A 235 6.66 -6.10 10.64
C HIS A 235 8.14 -6.00 10.27
N GLU A 236 8.99 -6.60 11.09
CA GLU A 236 10.38 -6.86 10.75
C GLU A 236 10.45 -8.08 9.83
N VAL A 237 11.25 -7.98 8.77
CA VAL A 237 11.47 -9.05 7.79
C VAL A 237 12.93 -9.46 7.88
N ASP A 238 13.19 -10.72 8.24
CA ASP A 238 14.54 -11.28 8.21
C ASP A 238 14.98 -11.61 6.76
N PRO A 239 16.29 -11.77 6.49
CA PRO A 239 16.78 -12.13 5.16
C PRO A 239 16.14 -13.40 4.60
N GLU A 240 15.84 -14.37 5.46
CA GLU A 240 15.18 -15.62 5.11
C GLU A 240 13.68 -15.47 4.83
N GLY A 241 13.07 -14.29 4.99
CA GLY A 241 11.65 -14.03 4.76
C GLY A 241 10.70 -14.34 5.91
N THR A 242 11.20 -14.59 7.11
CA THR A 242 10.37 -14.64 8.31
C THR A 242 9.93 -13.24 8.67
N ILE A 243 8.65 -13.10 9.01
CA ILE A 243 8.04 -11.81 9.33
C ILE A 243 7.61 -11.84 10.79
N THR A 244 8.07 -10.84 11.56
CA THR A 244 7.79 -10.70 12.99
C THR A 244 7.04 -9.38 13.23
N PRO A 245 5.86 -9.39 13.87
CA PRO A 245 5.15 -8.15 14.15
C PRO A 245 5.94 -7.30 15.14
N LEU A 246 6.06 -6.00 14.83
CA LEU A 246 6.65 -5.01 15.73
C LEU A 246 5.58 -4.26 16.50
N GLY A 247 4.50 -3.86 15.83
CA GLY A 247 3.42 -3.12 16.46
C GLY A 247 2.70 -2.16 15.51
N LEU A 248 1.69 -1.49 16.03
CA LEU A 248 0.99 -0.45 15.27
C LEU A 248 1.84 0.81 15.18
N ARG A 249 1.81 1.46 14.02
CA ARG A 249 2.50 2.72 13.77
C ARG A 249 1.58 3.70 13.08
N TYR A 250 1.63 4.95 13.50
CA TYR A 250 1.03 6.05 12.75
C TYR A 250 1.98 6.51 11.62
N GLU A 251 1.52 6.41 10.38
CA GLU A 251 2.20 6.81 9.16
C GLU A 251 1.37 7.89 8.44
N ALA A 252 1.72 9.16 8.66
CA ALA A 252 1.00 10.32 8.11
C ALA A 252 1.04 10.45 6.56
N ALA A 253 1.62 9.49 5.85
CA ALA A 253 1.87 9.55 4.41
C ALA A 253 0.66 9.17 3.54
N SER A 254 -0.50 8.83 4.11
CA SER A 254 -1.72 8.68 3.31
C SER A 254 -2.29 10.06 2.98
N ASP A 255 -2.14 10.52 1.75
CA ASP A 255 -2.73 11.77 1.21
C ASP A 255 -4.29 11.79 1.18
N LEU A 256 -4.93 10.86 1.88
CA LEU A 256 -6.38 10.71 2.01
C LEU A 256 -6.73 10.62 3.50
N PRO A 257 -6.79 11.76 4.22
CA PRO A 257 -7.26 11.75 5.61
C PRO A 257 -8.70 11.20 5.63
N SER A 258 -8.95 10.21 6.48
CA SER A 258 -10.30 9.71 6.70
C SER A 258 -11.19 10.86 7.18
N ALA A 259 -12.38 11.01 6.58
CA ALA A 259 -13.38 11.96 7.05
C ALA A 259 -14.21 11.40 8.22
N ASP A 260 -14.03 10.12 8.56
CA ASP A 260 -14.72 9.47 9.67
C ASP A 260 -14.08 9.85 11.01
N VAL A 261 -14.90 10.38 11.92
CA VAL A 261 -14.44 10.95 13.20
C VAL A 261 -13.84 9.87 14.10
N LEU A 262 -14.43 8.67 14.11
CA LEU A 262 -13.90 7.55 14.87
C LEU A 262 -12.53 7.15 14.35
N THR A 263 -12.38 6.99 13.02
CA THR A 263 -11.09 6.69 12.39
C THR A 263 -10.01 7.71 12.75
N VAL A 264 -10.29 9.01 12.63
CA VAL A 264 -9.32 10.07 12.98
C VAL A 264 -8.94 10.02 14.46
N CYS A 265 -9.89 9.73 15.35
CA CYS A 265 -9.60 9.57 16.77
C CYS A 265 -8.70 8.34 17.03
N LEU A 266 -8.95 7.22 16.36
CA LEU A 266 -8.16 5.99 16.48
C LEU A 266 -6.73 6.15 15.96
N GLU A 267 -6.55 6.85 14.83
CA GLU A 267 -5.23 7.21 14.31
C GLU A 267 -4.42 8.02 15.33
N LYS A 268 -5.07 9.01 15.94
CA LYS A 268 -4.48 9.82 17.01
C LYS A 268 -4.23 9.01 18.28
N ALA A 269 -5.09 8.05 18.61
CA ALA A 269 -4.91 7.15 19.75
C ALA A 269 -3.62 6.34 19.60
N VAL A 270 -3.35 5.81 18.40
CA VAL A 270 -2.08 5.12 18.10
C VAL A 270 -0.90 6.09 18.20
N GLN A 271 -1.02 7.29 17.63
CA GLN A 271 0.04 8.30 17.72
C GLN A 271 0.39 8.69 19.18
N ILE A 272 -0.62 8.78 20.07
CA ILE A 272 -0.43 9.12 21.48
C ILE A 272 0.13 7.94 22.28
N ALA A 273 -0.33 6.72 21.98
CA ALA A 273 0.09 5.53 22.68
C ALA A 273 1.49 5.06 22.27
N ALA A 274 1.90 5.37 21.03
CA ALA A 274 3.21 5.01 20.53
C ALA A 274 4.33 5.60 21.41
N GLY A 275 5.27 4.75 21.80
CA GLY A 275 6.40 5.12 22.63
C GLY A 275 7.45 5.94 21.88
N ASP A 276 8.65 6.00 22.46
CA ASP A 276 9.79 6.74 21.88
C ASP A 276 10.25 6.19 20.51
N ASP A 277 9.97 4.91 20.24
CA ASP A 277 10.29 4.23 18.98
C ASP A 277 9.22 4.43 17.89
N GLY A 278 8.06 5.01 18.25
CA GLY A 278 6.96 5.28 17.35
C GLY A 278 6.08 4.06 17.06
N TYR A 279 6.18 2.99 17.84
CA TYR A 279 5.32 1.81 17.73
C TYR A 279 4.45 1.65 18.99
N VAL A 280 3.28 1.04 18.82
CA VAL A 280 2.48 0.47 19.90
C VAL A 280 2.68 -1.04 19.88
N ASP A 281 3.39 -1.57 20.86
CA ASP A 281 3.60 -3.01 21.03
C ASP A 281 2.87 -3.56 22.28
N GLY A 282 3.23 -4.78 22.70
CA GLY A 282 2.65 -5.41 23.89
C GLY A 282 2.81 -4.60 25.18
N GLY A 283 3.85 -3.77 25.32
CA GLY A 283 4.08 -2.88 26.45
C GLY A 283 3.15 -1.66 26.47
N GLU A 284 2.85 -1.08 25.30
CA GLU A 284 2.02 0.11 25.13
C GLU A 284 0.53 -0.23 24.91
N SER A 285 0.19 -1.50 24.73
CA SER A 285 -1.18 -1.97 24.46
C SER A 285 -2.22 -1.47 25.49
N ALA A 286 -1.83 -1.36 26.76
CA ALA A 286 -2.70 -0.82 27.81
C ALA A 286 -2.96 0.69 27.64
N ALA A 287 -1.95 1.46 27.21
CA ALA A 287 -2.10 2.88 26.93
C ALA A 287 -3.00 3.10 25.70
N LEU A 288 -2.81 2.29 24.65
CA LEU A 288 -3.67 2.29 23.48
C LEU A 288 -5.13 1.98 23.85
N ALA A 289 -5.36 0.96 24.68
CA ALA A 289 -6.71 0.57 25.10
C ALA A 289 -7.47 1.71 25.79
N VAL A 290 -6.77 2.55 26.58
CA VAL A 290 -7.35 3.73 27.23
C VAL A 290 -7.72 4.80 26.19
N GLN A 291 -6.86 5.04 25.20
CA GLN A 291 -7.16 6.03 24.15
C GLN A 291 -8.33 5.58 23.25
N ILE A 292 -8.41 4.29 22.93
CA ILE A 292 -9.55 3.73 22.17
C ILE A 292 -10.86 3.89 22.96
N ASP A 293 -10.84 3.66 24.28
CA ASP A 293 -12.03 3.84 25.13
C ASP A 293 -12.52 5.30 25.15
N ILE A 294 -11.59 6.27 25.15
CA ILE A 294 -11.93 7.69 25.01
C ILE A 294 -12.62 7.94 23.67
N CYS A 295 -12.01 7.48 22.56
CA CYS A 295 -12.60 7.63 21.23
C CYS A 295 -13.99 7.00 21.13
N ALA A 296 -14.17 5.79 21.67
CA ALA A 296 -15.44 5.08 21.62
C ALA A 296 -16.56 5.82 22.39
N LYS A 297 -16.24 6.41 23.54
CA LYS A 297 -17.19 7.18 24.35
C LYS A 297 -17.60 8.49 23.68
N GLU A 298 -16.67 9.19 23.04
CA GLU A 298 -16.97 10.42 22.30
C GLU A 298 -17.95 10.19 21.14
N MET A 299 -18.03 8.96 20.61
CA MET A 299 -18.98 8.59 19.54
C MET A 299 -20.38 8.20 20.06
N SER A 300 -20.55 8.09 21.38
CA SER A 300 -21.80 7.64 22.02
C SER A 300 -22.61 8.78 22.65
N ASP A 301 -22.06 10.00 22.68
CA ASP A 301 -22.68 11.23 23.22
C ASP A 301 -23.24 12.13 22.10
#